data_AF-A0A5C8E0I3-F1
#
_entry.id   AF-A0A5C8E0I3-F1
#
_cell.length_a   1.000
_cell.length_b   1.000
_cell.length_c   1.000
_cell.angle_alpha   90.00
_cell.angle_beta   90.00
_cell.angle_gamma   90.00
#
_symmetry.space_group_name_H-M   'P 1'
#
loop_
_entity.id
_entity.type
_entity.pdbx_description
1 polymer ?
#
loop_
_entity_poly.entity_id
_entity_poly.type
_entity_poly.pdbx_seq_one_letter_code
_entity_poly.pdbx_strand_id
1 'polypeptide(L)'
;MIKPDEKVIMKAIAICFKPFLKPEEALIYCNLERTQFSKKCEELGVFKNDGGYFSKEDLDLICRGGPSKYQASVKNIKIGKR
;
A
#
# COMPACT_ATOMS: atom_id res chain seq x y z
N MET A 1 20.79 -10.13 7.28
CA MET A 1 20.23 -8.87 7.82
C MET A 1 20.55 -7.77 6.82
N ILE A 2 19.56 -6.98 6.40
CA ILE A 2 19.78 -5.84 5.51
C ILE A 2 20.48 -4.74 6.31
N LYS A 3 21.55 -4.16 5.76
CA LYS A 3 22.27 -3.08 6.44
C LYS A 3 21.40 -1.81 6.53
N PRO A 4 21.60 -0.95 7.54
CA PRO A 4 20.81 0.28 7.69
C PRO A 4 20.82 1.15 6.41
N ASP A 5 21.98 1.29 5.78
CA ASP A 5 22.15 2.07 4.55
C ASP A 5 21.41 1.45 3.35
N GLU A 6 21.44 0.13 3.23
CA GLU A 6 20.69 -0.61 2.19
C GLU A 6 19.18 -0.42 2.35
N LYS A 7 18.68 -0.33 3.61
CA LYS A 7 17.28 -0.05 3.89
C LYS A 7 16.88 1.37 3.45
N VAL A 8 17.75 2.36 3.64
CA VAL A 8 17.54 3.75 3.18
C VAL A 8 17.53 3.83 1.66
N ILE A 9 18.48 3.16 0.99
CA ILE A 9 18.57 3.12 -0.47
C ILE A 9 17.33 2.42 -1.07
N MET A 10 16.92 1.27 -0.52
CA MET A 10 15.69 0.58 -0.94
C MET A 10 14.45 1.45 -0.76
N LYS A 11 14.37 2.19 0.36
CA LYS A 11 13.27 3.13 0.61
C LYS A 11 13.27 4.25 -0.44
N ALA A 12 14.42 4.83 -0.76
CA ALA A 12 14.55 5.86 -1.80
C ALA A 12 14.16 5.34 -3.19
N ILE A 13 14.60 4.13 -3.56
CA ILE A 13 14.25 3.50 -4.85
C ILE A 13 12.75 3.21 -4.93
N ALA A 14 12.17 2.68 -3.84
CA ALA A 14 10.74 2.40 -3.73
C ALA A 14 9.89 3.68 -3.85
N ILE A 15 10.36 4.79 -3.28
CA ILE A 15 9.68 6.08 -3.35
C ILE A 15 9.80 6.71 -4.75
N CYS A 16 10.98 6.67 -5.38
CA CYS A 16 11.22 7.54 -6.53
C CYS A 16 10.89 6.92 -7.89
N PHE A 17 10.95 5.59 -8.07
CA PHE A 17 11.02 5.04 -9.44
C PHE A 17 10.08 3.90 -9.80
N LYS A 18 9.44 3.21 -8.84
CA LYS A 18 8.62 2.02 -9.15
C LYS A 18 7.12 2.25 -8.94
N PRO A 19 6.27 2.05 -9.96
CA PRO A 19 4.81 2.09 -9.80
C PRO A 19 4.27 0.85 -9.07
N PHE A 20 5.01 -0.27 -9.09
CA PHE A 20 4.65 -1.52 -8.42
C PHE A 20 5.81 -2.03 -7.57
N LEU A 21 5.49 -2.46 -6.35
CA LEU A 21 6.43 -2.80 -5.30
C LEU A 21 6.23 -4.24 -4.86
N LYS A 22 7.34 -4.99 -4.70
CA LYS A 22 7.30 -6.34 -4.11
C LYS A 22 6.87 -6.26 -2.63
N PRO A 23 6.41 -7.36 -2.03
CA PRO A 23 6.02 -7.38 -0.63
C PRO A 23 7.09 -6.82 0.32
N GLU A 24 8.36 -7.14 0.09
CA GLU A 24 9.48 -6.67 0.89
C GLU A 24 9.70 -5.16 0.73
N GLU A 25 9.59 -4.66 -0.50
CA GLU A 25 9.73 -3.24 -0.82
C GLU A 25 8.55 -2.43 -0.25
N ALA A 26 7.34 -2.99 -0.27
CA ALA A 26 6.13 -2.39 0.30
C ALA A 26 6.23 -2.22 1.83
N LEU A 27 6.77 -3.21 2.53
CA LEU A 27 7.00 -3.14 3.99
C LEU A 27 8.01 -2.04 4.34
N ILE A 28 9.08 -1.91 3.55
CA ILE A 28 10.09 -0.84 3.72
C ILE A 28 9.48 0.52 3.41
N TYR A 29 8.66 0.61 2.36
CA TYR A 29 8.00 1.83 1.93
C TYR A 29 7.05 2.37 3.01
N CYS A 30 6.16 1.51 3.53
CA CYS A 30 5.22 1.88 4.59
C CYS A 30 5.87 1.98 5.98
N ASN A 31 7.10 1.49 6.13
CA ASN A 31 7.80 1.40 7.42
C ASN A 31 6.95 0.67 8.49
N LEU A 32 6.33 -0.45 8.09
CA LEU A 32 5.48 -1.28 8.94
C LEU A 32 6.04 -2.69 9.05
N GLU A 33 5.78 -3.33 10.19
CA GLU A 33 6.03 -4.76 10.34
C GLU A 33 5.00 -5.59 9.55
N ARG A 34 5.36 -6.83 9.20
CA ARG A 34 4.51 -7.74 8.38
C ARG A 34 3.07 -7.82 8.88
N THR A 35 2.88 -8.03 10.17
CA THR A 35 1.55 -8.21 10.77
C THR A 35 0.72 -6.93 10.73
N GLN A 36 1.36 -5.78 10.99
CA GLN A 36 0.70 -4.47 10.93
C GLN A 36 0.32 -4.09 9.50
N PHE A 37 1.23 -4.37 8.56
CA PHE A 37 1.00 -4.16 7.15
C PHE A 37 -0.17 -4.99 6.62
N SER A 38 -0.23 -6.29 6.96
CA SER A 38 -1.33 -7.17 6.55
C SER A 38 -2.70 -6.65 7.02
N LYS A 39 -2.81 -6.24 8.29
CA LYS A 39 -4.04 -5.67 8.83
C LYS A 39 -4.47 -4.40 8.10
N LYS A 40 -3.55 -3.48 7.87
CA LYS A 40 -3.86 -2.24 7.11
C LYS A 40 -4.25 -2.53 5.67
N CYS A 41 -3.63 -3.51 5.02
CA CYS A 41 -4.01 -3.91 3.67
C CYS A 41 -5.46 -4.42 3.63
N GLU A 42 -5.87 -5.25 4.59
CA GLU A 42 -7.25 -5.72 4.72
C GLU A 42 -8.24 -4.57 4.98
N GLU A 43 -7.92 -3.69 5.92
CA GLU A 43 -8.77 -2.54 6.28
C GLU A 43 -9.00 -1.57 5.12
N LEU A 44 -7.95 -1.34 4.31
CA LEU A 44 -7.97 -0.37 3.21
C LEU A 44 -8.34 -0.98 1.86
N GLY A 45 -8.43 -2.31 1.77
CA GLY A 45 -8.74 -3.03 0.52
C GLY A 45 -7.58 -3.03 -0.46
N VAL A 46 -6.34 -3.11 0.03
CA VAL A 46 -5.12 -3.13 -0.78
C VAL A 46 -4.72 -4.58 -1.06
N PHE A 47 -4.71 -4.96 -2.34
CA PHE A 47 -4.36 -6.30 -2.78
C PHE A 47 -3.19 -6.29 -3.74
N LYS A 48 -2.56 -7.46 -3.87
CA LYS A 48 -1.54 -7.69 -4.89
C LYS A 48 -2.20 -7.83 -6.26
N ASN A 49 -1.50 -7.41 -7.31
CA ASN A 49 -1.85 -7.79 -8.67
C ASN A 49 -1.54 -9.28 -8.94
N ASP A 50 -1.89 -9.78 -10.12
CA ASP A 50 -1.65 -11.17 -10.53
C ASP A 50 -0.17 -11.57 -10.47
N GLY A 51 0.74 -10.58 -10.59
CA GLY A 51 2.19 -10.79 -10.46
C GLY A 51 2.70 -10.82 -9.02
N GLY A 52 1.85 -10.60 -8.01
CA GLY A 52 2.23 -10.57 -6.60
C GLY A 52 2.79 -9.23 -6.09
N TYR A 53 2.61 -8.14 -6.83
CA TYR A 53 3.10 -6.80 -6.49
C TYR A 53 1.99 -5.89 -5.98
N PHE A 54 2.33 -4.93 -5.13
CA PHE A 54 1.43 -3.87 -4.66
C PHE A 54 1.60 -2.61 -5.50
N SER A 55 0.51 -1.92 -5.82
CA SER A 55 0.62 -0.61 -6.48
C SER A 55 1.12 0.44 -5.48
N LYS A 56 1.93 1.38 -5.96
CA LYS A 56 2.41 2.48 -5.12
C LYS A 56 1.28 3.38 -4.65
N GLU A 57 0.26 3.60 -5.47
CA GLU A 57 -0.93 4.38 -5.14
C GLU A 57 -1.68 3.79 -3.93
N ASP A 58 -1.78 2.46 -3.88
CA ASP A 58 -2.44 1.76 -2.79
C ASP A 58 -1.62 1.85 -1.50
N LEU A 59 -0.31 1.71 -1.61
CA LEU A 59 0.60 1.86 -0.47
C LEU A 59 0.65 3.30 0.04
N ASP A 60 0.48 4.28 -0.85
CA ASP A 60 0.40 5.68 -0.48
C ASP A 60 -0.89 5.99 0.31
N LEU A 61 -2.01 5.31 0.03
CA LEU A 61 -3.20 5.35 0.89
C LEU A 61 -2.91 4.83 2.31
N ILE A 62 -2.15 3.73 2.44
CA ILE A 62 -1.72 3.17 3.73
C ILE A 62 -0.86 4.17 4.50
N CYS A 63 0.07 4.84 3.81
CA CYS A 63 1.00 5.81 4.41
C CYS A 63 0.31 7.12 4.81
N ARG A 64 -0.65 7.60 4.01
CA ARG A 64 -1.38 8.86 4.27
C ARG A 64 -2.50 8.71 5.31
N GLY A 65 -2.86 7.49 5.68
CA GLY A 65 -4.00 7.23 6.57
C GLY A 65 -5.34 7.61 5.92
N GLY A 66 -5.43 7.48 4.60
CA GLY A 66 -6.62 7.84 3.83
C GLY A 66 -7.81 6.91 4.08
N PRO A 67 -9.04 7.32 3.70
CA PRO A 67 -10.21 6.46 3.76
C PRO A 67 -10.02 5.23 2.87
N SER A 68 -10.62 4.09 3.24
CA SER A 68 -10.51 2.87 2.44
C SER A 68 -11.12 3.07 1.05
N LYS A 69 -10.60 2.35 0.06
CA LYS A 69 -11.13 2.40 -1.32
C LYS A 69 -12.61 2.07 -1.36
N TYR A 70 -13.06 1.18 -0.48
CA TYR A 70 -14.46 0.82 -0.33
C TYR A 70 -15.32 1.98 0.17
N GLN A 71 -14.88 2.72 1.19
CA GLN A 71 -15.60 3.90 1.68
C GLN A 71 -15.68 5.00 0.61
N ALA A 72 -14.61 5.21 -0.15
CA ALA A 72 -14.62 6.15 -1.28
C ALA A 72 -15.59 5.71 -2.38
N SER A 73 -15.64 4.41 -2.69
CA SER A 73 -16.52 3.84 -3.71
C SER A 73 -18.00 3.91 -3.31
N VAL A 74 -18.32 3.66 -2.03
CA VAL A 74 -19.69 3.75 -1.50
C VAL A 74 -20.28 5.16 -1.68
N LYS A 75 -19.49 6.23 -1.51
CA LYS A 75 -19.95 7.61 -1.71
C LYS A 75 -20.37 7.89 -3.17
N ASN A 76 -19.82 7.16 -4.12
CA ASN A 76 -20.10 7.35 -5.55
C ASN A 76 -21.25 6.46 -6.06
N ILE A 77 -21.75 5.54 -5.24
CA ILE A 77 -22.93 4.74 -5.58
C ILE A 77 -24.17 5.62 -5.37
N LYS A 78 -24.75 6.10 -6.48
CA LYS A 78 -26.12 6.64 -6.49
C LYS A 78 -27.10 5.49 -6.30
N ILE A 79 -27.38 5.13 -5.05
CA ILE A 79 -28.51 4.24 -4.74
C ILE A 79 -29.76 5.01 -5.18
N GLY A 80 -30.37 4.58 -6.27
CA GLY A 80 -31.66 5.08 -6.71
C GLY A 80 -32.66 4.88 -5.58
N LYS A 81 -33.06 5.96 -4.92
CA LYS A 81 -34.22 5.97 -4.03
C LYS A 81 -35.42 5.54 -4.89
N ARG A 82 -35.89 4.32 -4.68
CA ARG A 82 -37.26 3.94 -5.03
C ARG A 82 -38.21 4.56 -4.02
#